data_AF-A0A7C2SR56-F1
#
_entry.id   AF-A0A7C2SR56-F1
#
_cell.length_a   1.000
_cell.length_b   1.000
_cell.length_c   1.000
_cell.angle_alpha   90.00
_cell.angle_beta   90.00
_cell.angle_gamma   90.00
#
_symmetry.space_group_name_H-M   'P 1'
#
loop_
_entity.id
_entity.type
_entity.pdbx_description
1 polymer ?
#
loop_
_entity_poly.entity_id
_entity_poly.type
_entity_poly.pdbx_seq_one_letter_code
_entity_poly.pdbx_strand_id
1 'polypeptide(L)'
;MRRTALLLATTLLAPVGAGAFAPIGPIWEDGKADVAIGRLSYWWASNIRAAADEWSDATSFEFEVVSRDRGPCSEDNLELRNGVDFAEEMCGREEFGEGVLAVMQWFDDGEGLFLSAGITFNDAYSWAVYGGPWREDKADFRRVALHELGHYLGLDHENSAPSIMAAFVGEIDDLQQDDIDGAESLYGSFVPPPEEPMLEPEVQCRVDQLKAAGRLCKKHLKCQAAFVKDPAADPGGVARDACVAAAQADFASRWDGAIAATQDAGEACANEDPGATVEPGVSMAAAQLETDIGSGNPADPLDRRLRARLMKKAATFCGADFAAWRAEAIESDAAALADALASAANAFVAGADKAIASAAADGVVYDGAAPATLVPVVEALANGLGAATGP
;
A
#
# COMPACT_ATOMS: atom_id res chain seq x y z
N MET A 1 -20.40 27.04 10.50
CA MET A 1 -20.67 26.01 9.48
C MET A 1 -20.41 26.62 8.11
N ARG A 2 -19.17 26.54 7.63
CA ARG A 2 -18.77 27.08 6.32
C ARG A 2 -18.37 25.89 5.45
N ARG A 3 -19.08 25.70 4.34
CA ARG A 3 -18.60 24.87 3.21
C ARG A 3 -17.58 25.73 2.47
N THR A 4 -16.36 25.24 2.31
CA THR A 4 -15.32 25.97 1.59
C THR A 4 -14.97 25.17 0.34
N ALA A 5 -15.42 25.65 -0.83
CA ALA A 5 -14.83 25.27 -2.10
C ALA A 5 -13.63 26.19 -2.34
N LEU A 6 -12.47 25.63 -2.68
CA LEU A 6 -11.26 26.42 -2.87
C LEU A 6 -11.36 27.25 -4.17
N LEU A 7 -11.47 28.57 -4.01
CA LEU A 7 -11.29 29.58 -5.05
C LEU A 7 -10.27 30.61 -4.54
N LEU A 8 -9.20 30.76 -5.32
CA LEU A 8 -7.98 31.56 -5.13
C LEU A 8 -8.13 32.89 -4.35
N ALA A 9 -7.22 33.17 -3.40
CA ALA A 9 -6.79 34.53 -3.05
C ALA A 9 -5.38 34.62 -2.42
N THR A 10 -4.46 35.19 -3.19
CA THR A 10 -3.20 35.91 -2.89
C THR A 10 -2.68 36.06 -1.43
N THR A 11 -1.53 35.43 -1.19
CA THR A 11 -0.26 35.87 -0.54
C THR A 11 -0.25 36.74 0.73
N LEU A 12 0.38 36.21 1.79
CA LEU A 12 1.31 36.94 2.66
C LEU A 12 2.62 36.15 2.78
N LEU A 13 3.77 36.76 2.45
CA LEU A 13 5.10 36.14 2.54
C LEU A 13 5.55 35.97 4.00
N ALA A 14 6.00 34.76 4.34
CA ALA A 14 6.90 34.45 5.45
C ALA A 14 8.18 33.81 4.90
N PRO A 15 9.33 33.88 5.61
CA PRO A 15 10.64 33.68 5.00
C PRO A 15 10.93 32.21 4.67
N VAL A 16 11.52 32.02 3.50
CA VAL A 16 11.91 30.77 2.86
C VAL A 16 12.94 30.01 3.70
N GLY A 17 12.51 28.88 4.27
CA GLY A 17 13.35 27.70 4.50
C GLY A 17 13.23 26.76 3.29
N ALA A 18 14.21 25.89 3.07
CA ALA A 18 14.25 24.98 1.92
C ALA A 18 12.97 24.11 1.83
N GLY A 19 12.36 24.05 0.64
CA GLY A 19 11.25 23.16 0.26
C GLY A 19 10.08 23.17 1.25
N ALA A 20 9.32 24.26 1.29
CA ALA A 20 8.19 24.37 2.21
C ALA A 20 6.94 23.72 1.58
N PHE A 21 6.65 22.47 1.94
CA PHE A 21 5.34 21.86 1.70
C PHE A 21 4.26 22.67 2.45
N ALA A 22 3.04 22.68 1.94
CA ALA A 22 1.90 23.35 2.56
C ALA A 22 0.81 22.31 2.91
N PRO A 23 0.30 22.28 4.16
CA PRO A 23 -0.89 21.50 4.48
C PRO A 23 -2.15 22.19 3.93
N ILE A 24 -3.14 21.40 3.50
CA ILE A 24 -4.45 21.91 3.05
C ILE A 24 -5.28 22.46 4.22
N GLY A 25 -4.90 22.10 5.45
CA GLY A 25 -5.46 22.60 6.71
C GLY A 25 -5.61 21.48 7.73
N PRO A 26 -6.69 20.68 7.64
CA PRO A 26 -6.91 19.57 8.57
C PRO A 26 -6.02 18.36 8.29
N ILE A 27 -5.85 17.54 9.34
CA ILE A 27 -5.17 16.24 9.29
C ILE A 27 -6.10 15.15 9.83
N TRP A 28 -5.81 13.87 9.55
CA TRP A 28 -6.49 12.79 10.27
C TRP A 28 -5.84 12.62 11.63
N GLU A 29 -6.66 12.62 12.68
CA GLU A 29 -6.15 12.52 14.05
C GLU A 29 -5.18 11.36 14.17
N ASP A 30 -5.53 10.17 13.68
CA ASP A 30 -4.74 8.94 13.89
C ASP A 30 -3.69 8.61 12.82
N GLY A 31 -3.40 9.55 11.90
CA GLY A 31 -2.57 9.23 10.72
C GLY A 31 -3.12 8.06 9.91
N LYS A 32 -4.42 7.80 10.01
CA LYS A 32 -5.12 6.70 9.37
C LYS A 32 -6.47 7.18 8.87
N ALA A 33 -6.87 6.71 7.69
CA ALA A 33 -8.21 6.99 7.17
C ALA A 33 -8.75 5.82 6.34
N ASP A 34 -10.06 5.53 6.49
CA ASP A 34 -10.74 4.60 5.60
C ASP A 34 -11.12 5.26 4.28
N VAL A 35 -11.08 4.49 3.19
CA VAL A 35 -11.49 4.93 1.86
C VAL A 35 -12.37 3.85 1.24
N ALA A 36 -13.65 4.15 1.04
CA ALA A 36 -14.59 3.20 0.43
C ALA A 36 -14.50 3.22 -1.10
N ILE A 37 -14.40 2.01 -1.69
CA ILE A 37 -14.26 1.81 -3.14
C ILE A 37 -15.35 0.92 -3.75
N GLY A 38 -16.39 0.56 -2.99
CA GLY A 38 -17.34 -0.49 -3.38
C GLY A 38 -18.25 -0.15 -4.57
N ARG A 39 -18.37 1.13 -4.95
CA ARG A 39 -19.13 1.57 -6.14
C ARG A 39 -18.30 1.55 -7.42
N LEU A 40 -16.97 1.58 -7.29
CA LEU A 40 -16.06 1.54 -8.42
C LEU A 40 -16.02 0.15 -9.06
N SER A 41 -15.93 0.10 -10.39
CA SER A 41 -15.61 -1.15 -11.08
C SER A 41 -14.24 -1.68 -10.62
N TYR A 42 -14.04 -3.00 -10.71
CA TYR A 42 -12.81 -3.68 -10.28
C TYR A 42 -11.52 -2.99 -10.75
N TRP A 43 -11.49 -2.51 -12.00
CA TRP A 43 -10.29 -1.89 -12.57
C TRP A 43 -9.94 -0.56 -11.88
N TRP A 44 -10.93 0.29 -11.61
CA TRP A 44 -10.72 1.57 -10.92
C TRP A 44 -10.42 1.34 -9.44
N ALA A 45 -11.19 0.47 -8.80
CA ALA A 45 -11.05 0.11 -7.40
C ALA A 45 -9.64 -0.45 -7.10
N SER A 46 -9.09 -1.27 -8.00
CA SER A 46 -7.72 -1.80 -7.86
C SER A 46 -6.63 -0.75 -8.04
N ASN A 47 -6.86 0.31 -8.82
CA ASN A 47 -5.90 1.41 -8.97
C ASN A 47 -5.96 2.41 -7.82
N ILE A 48 -7.13 2.66 -7.23
CA ILE A 48 -7.24 3.40 -5.96
C ILE A 48 -6.45 2.66 -4.87
N ARG A 49 -6.66 1.34 -4.74
CA ARG A 49 -5.91 0.53 -3.77
C ARG A 49 -4.41 0.59 -4.02
N ALA A 50 -3.98 0.48 -5.28
CA ALA A 50 -2.55 0.54 -5.62
C ALA A 50 -1.91 1.92 -5.33
N ALA A 51 -2.67 3.02 -5.44
CA ALA A 51 -2.20 4.36 -5.10
C ALA A 51 -2.17 4.59 -3.58
N ALA A 52 -3.21 4.12 -2.86
CA ALA A 52 -3.27 4.14 -1.40
C ALA A 52 -2.17 3.29 -0.75
N ASP A 53 -1.89 2.12 -1.32
CA ASP A 53 -0.77 1.26 -0.92
C ASP A 53 0.58 1.97 -1.15
N GLU A 54 0.73 2.81 -2.18
CA GLU A 54 1.98 3.53 -2.44
C GLU A 54 2.28 4.55 -1.33
N TRP A 55 1.27 5.34 -0.94
CA TRP A 55 1.36 6.22 0.23
C TRP A 55 1.63 5.46 1.53
N SER A 56 0.88 4.38 1.78
CA SER A 56 1.00 3.59 3.02
C SER A 56 2.28 2.73 3.10
N ASP A 57 2.92 2.46 1.97
CA ASP A 57 4.22 1.79 1.91
C ASP A 57 5.39 2.77 2.05
N ALA A 58 5.20 4.04 1.65
CA ALA A 58 6.25 5.06 1.63
C ALA A 58 6.25 5.99 2.86
N THR A 59 5.15 6.05 3.62
CA THR A 59 4.94 7.02 4.70
C THR A 59 4.41 6.37 6.00
N SER A 60 4.33 7.16 7.07
CA SER A 60 3.73 6.83 8.36
C SER A 60 2.20 6.86 8.34
N PHE A 61 1.58 7.37 7.28
CA PHE A 61 0.12 7.41 7.13
C PHE A 61 -0.43 6.06 6.61
N GLU A 62 -1.55 5.58 7.15
CA GLU A 62 -2.18 4.32 6.72
C GLU A 62 -3.56 4.53 6.09
N PHE A 63 -3.69 4.17 4.81
CA PHE A 63 -5.00 4.06 4.16
C PHE A 63 -5.63 2.69 4.40
N GLU A 64 -6.83 2.68 4.98
CA GLU A 64 -7.67 1.49 5.08
C GLU A 64 -8.67 1.44 3.92
N VAL A 65 -8.26 0.86 2.80
CA VAL A 65 -9.14 0.74 1.63
C VAL A 65 -10.18 -0.36 1.83
N VAL A 66 -11.45 0.02 1.92
CA VAL A 66 -12.57 -0.89 2.23
C VAL A 66 -13.53 -1.06 1.05
N SER A 67 -14.01 -2.29 0.83
CA SER A 67 -14.95 -2.62 -0.25
C SER A 67 -16.42 -2.30 0.09
N ARG A 68 -16.67 -1.27 0.90
CA ARG A 68 -18.03 -0.85 1.29
C ARG A 68 -18.73 -0.20 0.09
N ASP A 69 -19.99 -0.58 -0.17
CA ASP A 69 -20.83 0.00 -1.22
C ASP A 69 -21.23 1.44 -0.87
N ARG A 70 -20.28 2.36 -1.06
CA ARG A 70 -20.36 3.77 -0.67
C ARG A 70 -19.43 4.60 -1.58
N GLY A 71 -19.95 5.71 -2.09
CA GLY A 71 -19.18 6.72 -2.81
C GLY A 71 -18.86 7.93 -1.91
N PRO A 72 -18.25 9.00 -2.45
CA PRO A 72 -17.89 10.20 -1.71
C PRO A 72 -19.13 10.97 -1.25
N CYS A 73 -20.24 10.88 -1.99
CA CYS A 73 -21.47 11.59 -1.69
C CYS A 73 -22.58 10.66 -1.19
N SER A 74 -23.47 11.16 -0.32
CA SER A 74 -24.74 10.51 0.01
C SER A 74 -25.65 10.37 -1.21
N GLU A 75 -26.68 9.51 -1.11
CA GLU A 75 -27.61 9.26 -2.22
C GLU A 75 -28.35 10.53 -2.70
N ASP A 76 -28.60 11.50 -1.81
CA ASP A 76 -29.22 12.79 -2.15
C ASP A 76 -28.20 13.86 -2.62
N ASN A 77 -26.91 13.49 -2.65
CA ASN A 77 -25.76 14.30 -2.99
C ASN A 77 -25.54 15.52 -2.06
N LEU A 78 -25.95 15.43 -0.79
CA LEU A 78 -25.89 16.55 0.17
C LEU A 78 -24.84 16.39 1.27
N GLU A 79 -24.45 15.16 1.59
CA GLU A 79 -23.46 14.82 2.60
C GLU A 79 -22.21 14.22 1.95
N LEU A 80 -21.05 14.56 2.52
CA LEU A 80 -19.77 13.98 2.15
C LEU A 80 -19.46 12.79 3.07
N ARG A 81 -18.81 11.77 2.51
CA ARG A 81 -18.45 10.52 3.18
C ARG A 81 -17.09 10.05 2.70
N ASN A 82 -16.44 9.24 3.54
CA ASN A 82 -15.20 8.55 3.19
C ASN A 82 -15.40 7.57 2.04
N GLY A 83 -15.07 7.98 0.82
CA GLY A 83 -15.34 7.21 -0.37
C GLY A 83 -14.81 7.84 -1.65
N VAL A 84 -14.85 7.04 -2.71
CA VAL A 84 -14.34 7.43 -4.03
C VAL A 84 -15.30 6.96 -5.11
N ASP A 85 -15.64 7.83 -6.05
CA ASP A 85 -16.47 7.49 -7.19
C ASP A 85 -16.31 8.49 -8.35
N PHE A 86 -16.92 8.18 -9.48
CA PHE A 86 -17.12 9.10 -10.60
C PHE A 86 -18.47 9.80 -10.48
N ALA A 87 -18.54 11.08 -10.87
CA ALA A 87 -19.80 11.80 -10.99
C ALA A 87 -19.71 12.99 -11.96
N GLU A 88 -20.87 13.42 -12.46
CA GLU A 88 -21.05 14.64 -13.27
C GLU A 88 -20.94 15.91 -12.41
N GLU A 89 -21.23 15.81 -11.11
CA GLU A 89 -21.22 16.91 -10.15
C GLU A 89 -20.53 16.49 -8.85
N MET A 90 -19.93 17.45 -8.15
CA MET A 90 -19.33 17.27 -6.83
C MET A 90 -20.41 17.09 -5.74
N CYS A 91 -20.02 16.60 -4.57
CA CYS A 91 -20.93 16.54 -3.42
C CYS A 91 -21.43 17.95 -3.09
N GLY A 92 -22.75 18.09 -2.95
CA GLY A 92 -23.42 19.39 -2.82
C GLY A 92 -24.08 19.90 -4.10
N ARG A 93 -24.01 19.14 -5.21
CA ARG A 93 -24.57 19.49 -6.54
C ARG A 93 -23.90 20.72 -7.15
N GLU A 94 -22.59 20.79 -6.96
CA GLU A 94 -21.76 21.84 -7.53
C GLU A 94 -21.07 21.29 -8.79
N GLU A 95 -21.08 22.08 -9.86
CA GLU A 95 -20.39 21.74 -11.10
C GLU A 95 -18.88 21.78 -10.92
N PHE A 96 -18.16 20.89 -11.61
CA PHE A 96 -16.71 20.98 -11.70
C PHE A 96 -16.27 22.27 -12.39
N GLY A 97 -15.17 22.85 -11.92
CA GLY A 97 -14.51 23.95 -12.61
C GLY A 97 -13.97 23.51 -13.98
N GLU A 98 -13.76 24.48 -14.87
CA GLU A 98 -13.11 24.23 -16.15
C GLU A 98 -11.70 23.65 -15.95
N GLY A 99 -11.42 22.51 -16.59
CA GLY A 99 -10.12 21.84 -16.49
C GLY A 99 -9.92 20.94 -15.26
N VAL A 100 -10.92 20.82 -14.38
CA VAL A 100 -10.81 20.01 -13.15
C VAL A 100 -11.04 18.54 -13.44
N LEU A 101 -9.99 17.73 -13.24
CA LEU A 101 -10.01 16.27 -13.46
C LEU A 101 -10.69 15.52 -12.31
N ALA A 102 -10.40 15.89 -11.08
CA ALA A 102 -11.00 15.33 -9.88
C ALA A 102 -10.95 16.37 -8.76
N VAL A 103 -11.67 16.10 -7.68
CA VAL A 103 -11.58 16.87 -6.44
C VAL A 103 -11.57 15.93 -5.24
N MET A 104 -10.76 16.28 -4.25
CA MET A 104 -10.94 15.88 -2.87
C MET A 104 -11.78 16.96 -2.16
N GLN A 105 -12.94 16.58 -1.63
CA GLN A 105 -13.74 17.43 -0.74
C GLN A 105 -13.60 16.90 0.68
N TRP A 106 -13.74 17.77 1.69
CA TRP A 106 -13.65 17.38 3.10
C TRP A 106 -14.61 18.15 4.01
N PHE A 107 -14.86 17.56 5.18
CA PHE A 107 -15.35 18.25 6.36
C PHE A 107 -14.37 18.04 7.51
N ASP A 108 -14.15 19.10 8.27
CA ASP A 108 -13.39 19.09 9.52
C ASP A 108 -14.28 19.38 10.73
N ASP A 109 -13.73 19.15 11.91
CA ASP A 109 -14.35 19.38 13.21
C ASP A 109 -14.34 20.85 13.67
N GLY A 110 -13.69 21.74 12.92
CA GLY A 110 -13.45 23.13 13.27
C GLY A 110 -12.22 23.37 14.16
N GLU A 111 -11.52 22.30 14.56
CA GLU A 111 -10.30 22.31 15.37
C GLU A 111 -9.07 21.84 14.57
N GLY A 112 -9.27 21.42 13.33
CA GLY A 112 -8.20 21.06 12.39
C GLY A 112 -8.08 19.56 12.14
N LEU A 113 -9.12 18.77 12.46
CA LEU A 113 -9.15 17.35 12.19
C LEU A 113 -10.19 17.01 11.13
N PHE A 114 -9.84 16.11 10.20
CA PHE A 114 -10.79 15.58 9.24
C PHE A 114 -11.87 14.75 9.95
N LEU A 115 -13.13 15.06 9.66
CA LEU A 115 -14.28 14.22 10.00
C LEU A 115 -14.68 13.31 8.83
N SER A 116 -14.53 13.82 7.62
CA SER A 116 -14.75 13.05 6.39
C SER A 116 -14.01 13.68 5.22
N ALA A 117 -13.56 12.86 4.29
CA ALA A 117 -13.03 13.30 3.01
C ALA A 117 -13.55 12.40 1.89
N GLY A 118 -13.75 12.91 0.69
CA GLY A 118 -14.29 12.15 -0.43
C GLY A 118 -13.68 12.59 -1.73
N ILE A 119 -13.33 11.64 -2.59
CA ILE A 119 -12.74 11.91 -3.90
C ILE A 119 -13.79 11.69 -4.97
N THR A 120 -14.04 12.74 -5.76
CA THR A 120 -14.95 12.66 -6.91
C THR A 120 -14.14 12.89 -8.18
N PHE A 121 -14.11 11.88 -9.05
CA PHE A 121 -13.53 12.00 -10.39
C PHE A 121 -14.56 12.55 -11.37
N ASN A 122 -14.15 13.54 -12.17
CA ASN A 122 -15.03 14.16 -13.15
C ASN A 122 -15.29 13.19 -14.32
N ASP A 123 -16.52 12.73 -14.45
CA ASP A 123 -16.90 11.72 -15.45
C ASP A 123 -17.06 12.28 -16.88
N ALA A 124 -17.00 13.62 -17.04
CA ALA A 124 -16.95 14.27 -18.35
C ALA A 124 -15.64 13.98 -19.10
N TYR A 125 -14.59 13.56 -18.39
CA TYR A 125 -13.31 13.17 -18.99
C TYR A 125 -13.28 11.71 -19.42
N SER A 126 -12.50 11.43 -20.47
CA SER A 126 -12.16 10.05 -20.83
C SER A 126 -11.00 9.56 -19.99
N TRP A 127 -11.21 8.49 -19.23
CA TRP A 127 -10.22 7.92 -18.32
C TRP A 127 -9.53 6.68 -18.89
N ALA A 128 -8.26 6.50 -18.52
CA ALA A 128 -7.49 5.28 -18.74
C ALA A 128 -6.52 5.05 -17.56
N VAL A 129 -5.85 3.91 -17.55
CA VAL A 129 -4.72 3.67 -16.67
C VAL A 129 -3.52 3.39 -17.55
N TYR A 130 -2.47 4.19 -17.40
CA TYR A 130 -1.21 3.99 -18.09
C TYR A 130 -0.07 4.54 -17.21
N GLY A 131 1.16 4.44 -17.67
CA GLY A 131 2.29 5.11 -17.05
C GLY A 131 3.15 5.77 -18.13
N GLY A 132 4.09 6.60 -17.70
CA GLY A 132 4.91 7.40 -18.62
C GLY A 132 4.18 8.66 -19.09
N PRO A 133 4.51 9.24 -20.26
CA PRO A 133 4.14 10.62 -20.52
C PRO A 133 2.63 10.92 -20.51
N TRP A 134 2.26 12.14 -20.08
CA TRP A 134 0.86 12.58 -20.08
C TRP A 134 0.24 12.53 -21.48
N ARG A 135 -1.06 12.21 -21.54
CA ARG A 135 -1.82 12.12 -22.77
C ARG A 135 -3.05 13.02 -22.69
N GLU A 136 -3.20 13.89 -23.68
CA GLU A 136 -4.36 14.79 -23.74
C GLU A 136 -5.66 14.06 -24.15
N ASP A 137 -5.56 12.88 -24.77
CA ASP A 137 -6.73 12.13 -25.26
C ASP A 137 -7.46 11.35 -24.15
N LYS A 138 -6.74 10.98 -23.08
CA LYS A 138 -7.28 10.26 -21.93
C LYS A 138 -6.51 10.61 -20.67
N ALA A 139 -7.23 10.97 -19.62
CA ALA A 139 -6.63 11.22 -18.31
C ALA A 139 -6.16 9.91 -17.66
N ASP A 140 -4.96 9.91 -17.10
CA ASP A 140 -4.43 8.81 -16.30
C ASP A 140 -5.07 8.79 -14.92
N PHE A 141 -5.99 7.85 -14.72
CA PHE A 141 -6.71 7.66 -13.47
C PHE A 141 -5.79 7.38 -12.29
N ARG A 142 -4.73 6.57 -12.48
CA ARG A 142 -3.86 6.21 -11.35
C ARG A 142 -3.05 7.41 -10.87
N ARG A 143 -2.51 8.21 -11.78
CA ARG A 143 -1.79 9.45 -11.48
C ARG A 143 -2.67 10.44 -10.71
N VAL A 144 -3.88 10.68 -11.22
CA VAL A 144 -4.83 11.59 -10.55
C VAL A 144 -5.26 11.01 -9.19
N ALA A 145 -5.52 9.71 -9.10
CA ALA A 145 -5.82 9.08 -7.81
C ALA A 145 -4.70 9.23 -6.78
N LEU A 146 -3.44 9.09 -7.20
CA LEU A 146 -2.28 9.25 -6.32
C LEU A 146 -2.21 10.69 -5.77
N HIS A 147 -2.48 11.68 -6.63
CA HIS A 147 -2.59 13.09 -6.28
C HIS A 147 -3.75 13.36 -5.29
N GLU A 148 -4.98 12.94 -5.62
CA GLU A 148 -6.15 13.18 -4.77
C GLU A 148 -6.02 12.49 -3.39
N LEU A 149 -5.33 11.36 -3.31
CA LEU A 149 -5.02 10.71 -2.04
C LEU A 149 -4.00 11.51 -1.20
N GLY A 150 -3.09 12.25 -1.84
CA GLY A 150 -2.22 13.20 -1.12
C GLY A 150 -3.02 14.36 -0.51
N HIS A 151 -4.06 14.84 -1.20
CA HIS A 151 -5.02 15.74 -0.58
C HIS A 151 -5.79 15.06 0.55
N TYR A 152 -6.21 13.82 0.35
CA TYR A 152 -6.96 13.04 1.35
C TYR A 152 -6.19 12.90 2.66
N LEU A 153 -4.86 12.77 2.62
CA LEU A 153 -4.01 12.76 3.82
C LEU A 153 -3.63 14.17 4.31
N GLY A 154 -4.02 15.25 3.62
CA GLY A 154 -3.89 16.63 4.12
C GLY A 154 -2.80 17.48 3.47
N LEU A 155 -2.16 17.01 2.39
CA LEU A 155 -1.22 17.84 1.62
C LEU A 155 -1.98 18.82 0.72
N ASP A 156 -1.49 20.05 0.59
CA ASP A 156 -1.90 21.00 -0.44
C ASP A 156 -1.04 20.80 -1.70
N HIS A 157 -1.32 21.58 -2.73
CA HIS A 157 -0.53 21.58 -3.95
C HIS A 157 0.91 22.04 -3.75
N GLU A 158 1.84 21.41 -4.46
CA GLU A 158 3.26 21.75 -4.46
C GLU A 158 3.76 22.03 -5.89
N ASN A 159 4.15 23.28 -6.17
CA ASN A 159 4.54 23.71 -7.53
C ASN A 159 6.01 24.16 -7.65
N SER A 160 6.75 24.16 -6.54
CA SER A 160 8.14 24.60 -6.45
C SER A 160 9.16 23.46 -6.55
N ALA A 161 8.71 22.21 -6.36
CA ALA A 161 9.50 20.99 -6.52
C ALA A 161 8.81 19.97 -7.45
N PRO A 162 9.55 19.00 -8.02
CA PRO A 162 8.95 17.82 -8.64
C PRO A 162 8.14 17.06 -7.58
N SER A 163 6.83 16.93 -7.80
CA SER A 163 5.89 16.37 -6.83
C SER A 163 4.67 15.83 -7.57
N ILE A 164 4.08 14.73 -7.07
CA ILE A 164 2.77 14.28 -7.56
C ILE A 164 1.67 15.29 -7.19
N MET A 165 1.88 16.07 -6.13
CA MET A 165 0.99 17.13 -5.64
C MET A 165 1.07 18.43 -6.47
N ALA A 166 1.75 18.45 -7.61
CA ALA A 166 1.68 19.60 -8.53
C ALA A 166 0.24 19.90 -8.96
N ALA A 167 -0.16 21.17 -8.88
CA ALA A 167 -1.55 21.60 -9.14
C ALA A 167 -2.01 21.37 -10.58
N PHE A 168 -1.06 21.22 -11.50
CA PHE A 168 -1.32 20.95 -12.90
C PHE A 168 -0.67 19.63 -13.28
N VAL A 169 -1.44 18.79 -13.95
CA VAL A 169 -0.95 17.48 -14.38
C VAL A 169 0.28 17.62 -15.28
N GLY A 170 1.31 16.83 -14.94
CA GLY A 170 2.58 16.79 -15.65
C GLY A 170 3.02 15.37 -15.92
N GLU A 171 4.32 15.16 -16.07
CA GLU A 171 4.91 13.86 -16.43
C GLU A 171 5.13 12.91 -15.24
N ILE A 172 4.97 13.41 -14.00
CA ILE A 172 5.17 12.64 -12.77
C ILE A 172 3.97 11.73 -12.52
N ASP A 173 4.22 10.44 -12.25
CA ASP A 173 3.18 9.43 -12.01
C ASP A 173 3.44 8.49 -10.80
N ASP A 174 4.44 8.84 -9.99
CA ASP A 174 4.83 8.18 -8.75
C ASP A 174 5.15 9.22 -7.65
N LEU A 175 5.22 8.77 -6.40
CA LEU A 175 5.61 9.61 -5.28
C LEU A 175 7.06 10.08 -5.40
N GLN A 176 7.26 11.39 -5.22
CA GLN A 176 8.57 12.00 -5.10
C GLN A 176 8.96 12.11 -3.62
N GLN A 177 10.24 12.39 -3.37
CA GLN A 177 10.73 12.56 -1.99
C GLN A 177 10.04 13.72 -1.27
N ASP A 178 9.70 14.79 -1.99
CA ASP A 178 9.00 15.95 -1.43
C ASP A 178 7.59 15.58 -0.93
N ASP A 179 6.90 14.71 -1.68
CA ASP A 179 5.58 14.18 -1.30
C ASP A 179 5.65 13.37 0.00
N ILE A 180 6.68 12.52 0.13
CA ILE A 180 6.93 11.69 1.31
C ILE A 180 7.29 12.57 2.52
N ASP A 181 8.22 13.51 2.34
CA ASP A 181 8.65 14.43 3.40
C ASP A 181 7.47 15.29 3.89
N GLY A 182 6.59 15.70 2.97
CA GLY A 182 5.34 16.38 3.29
C GLY A 182 4.42 15.52 4.17
N ALA A 183 4.18 14.27 3.81
CA ALA A 183 3.37 13.36 4.63
C ALA A 183 4.01 13.06 5.99
N GLU A 184 5.32 12.84 6.06
CA GLU A 184 6.05 12.62 7.32
C GLU A 184 6.07 13.86 8.22
N SER A 185 6.00 15.05 7.67
CA SER A 185 5.88 16.26 8.48
C SER A 185 4.55 16.33 9.25
N LEU A 186 3.49 15.73 8.69
CA LEU A 186 2.16 15.66 9.27
C LEU A 186 2.05 14.47 10.23
N TYR A 187 2.63 13.33 9.86
CA TYR A 187 2.36 12.05 10.51
C TYR A 187 3.60 11.31 11.03
N GLY A 188 4.81 11.77 10.77
CA GLY A 188 6.05 11.06 11.13
C GLY A 188 6.41 11.13 12.61
N SER A 189 5.87 12.09 13.35
CA SER A 189 5.91 12.12 14.82
C SER A 189 4.60 11.68 15.46
N PHE A 190 3.65 11.22 14.65
CA PHE A 190 2.34 10.88 15.12
C PHE A 190 2.37 9.56 15.90
N VAL A 191 1.88 9.63 17.15
CA VAL A 191 1.63 8.48 18.01
C VAL A 191 0.12 8.50 18.24
N PRO A 192 -0.64 7.48 17.81
CA PRO A 192 -2.10 7.46 17.94
C PRO A 192 -2.55 7.78 19.38
N PRO A 193 -3.47 8.75 19.59
CA PRO A 193 -4.13 8.93 20.86
C PRO A 193 -4.88 7.64 21.21
N PRO A 194 -4.93 7.28 22.51
CA PRO A 194 -5.58 6.06 22.91
C PRO A 194 -7.09 6.30 23.04
N GLU A 195 -7.94 5.82 22.13
CA GLU A 195 -9.35 5.52 22.49
C GLU A 195 -10.07 4.43 21.63
N GLU A 196 -10.65 3.46 22.38
CA GLU A 196 -11.41 2.22 22.08
C GLU A 196 -10.72 0.96 21.51
N PRO A 197 -10.89 -0.18 22.23
CA PRO A 197 -9.75 -0.69 23.00
C PRO A 197 -8.58 -0.84 22.02
N MET A 198 -7.53 -0.05 22.25
CA MET A 198 -6.23 -0.41 21.71
C MET A 198 -6.06 -1.89 21.99
N LEU A 199 -5.74 -2.66 20.96
CA LEU A 199 -5.32 -4.03 21.14
C LEU A 199 -4.34 -4.03 22.30
N GLU A 200 -4.54 -4.95 23.26
CA GLU A 200 -3.63 -5.07 24.41
C GLU A 200 -2.18 -4.94 23.90
N PRO A 201 -1.29 -4.15 24.53
CA PRO A 201 0.00 -3.81 23.93
C PRO A 201 0.83 -5.01 23.43
N GLU A 202 0.65 -6.17 24.06
CA GLU A 202 1.16 -7.47 23.60
C GLU A 202 0.58 -7.90 22.24
N VAL A 203 -0.73 -7.81 22.05
CA VAL A 203 -1.45 -8.10 20.80
C VAL A 203 -1.05 -7.11 19.71
N GLN A 204 -0.95 -5.82 20.02
CA GLN A 204 -0.50 -4.82 19.05
C GLN A 204 0.93 -5.10 18.58
N CYS A 205 1.85 -5.40 19.50
CA CYS A 205 3.21 -5.81 19.14
C CYS A 205 3.19 -6.97 18.15
N ARG A 206 2.35 -7.96 18.43
CA ARG A 206 2.23 -9.14 17.60
C ARG A 206 1.75 -8.81 16.18
N VAL A 207 0.74 -7.95 16.07
CA VAL A 207 0.22 -7.49 14.77
C VAL A 207 1.33 -6.79 13.98
N ASP A 208 2.13 -5.94 14.63
CA ASP A 208 3.21 -5.19 13.99
C ASP A 208 4.38 -6.08 13.59
N GLN A 209 4.76 -7.05 14.42
CA GLN A 209 5.76 -8.08 14.10
C GLN A 209 5.36 -8.91 12.87
N LEU A 210 4.10 -9.36 12.79
CA LEU A 210 3.58 -10.08 11.64
C LEU A 210 3.48 -9.18 10.38
N LYS A 211 3.16 -7.89 10.55
CA LYS A 211 3.16 -6.89 9.46
C LYS A 211 4.58 -6.72 8.90
N ALA A 212 5.58 -6.60 9.77
CA ALA A 212 6.99 -6.50 9.39
C ALA A 212 7.46 -7.76 8.64
N ALA A 213 7.16 -8.95 9.16
CA ALA A 213 7.54 -10.22 8.51
C ALA A 213 6.91 -10.40 7.12
N GLY A 214 5.62 -10.06 6.98
CA GLY A 214 4.93 -10.05 5.69
C GLY A 214 5.53 -9.06 4.70
N ARG A 215 5.91 -7.85 5.16
CA ARG A 215 6.60 -6.84 4.34
C ARG A 215 7.96 -7.37 3.85
N LEU A 216 8.75 -7.98 4.73
CA LEU A 216 10.05 -8.56 4.38
C LEU A 216 9.91 -9.67 3.33
N CYS A 217 9.07 -10.68 3.55
CA CYS A 217 8.88 -11.75 2.55
C CYS A 217 8.43 -11.17 1.19
N LYS A 218 7.44 -10.27 1.20
CA LYS A 218 6.92 -9.62 -0.01
C LYS A 218 8.01 -8.84 -0.75
N LYS A 219 8.82 -8.07 -0.02
CA LYS A 219 9.86 -7.21 -0.62
C LYS A 219 11.02 -8.05 -1.16
N HIS A 220 11.49 -9.05 -0.41
CA HIS A 220 12.55 -9.97 -0.85
C HIS A 220 12.23 -10.60 -2.21
N LEU A 221 11.04 -11.23 -2.32
CA LEU A 221 10.57 -11.84 -3.57
C LEU A 221 10.37 -10.82 -4.70
N LYS A 222 9.94 -9.59 -4.39
CA LYS A 222 9.83 -8.51 -5.39
C LYS A 222 11.20 -8.04 -5.91
N CYS A 223 12.19 -7.91 -5.03
CA CYS A 223 13.57 -7.57 -5.40
C CYS A 223 14.12 -8.64 -6.35
N GLN A 224 13.98 -9.92 -6.00
CA GLN A 224 14.42 -11.02 -6.85
C GLN A 224 13.64 -11.08 -8.17
N ALA A 225 12.33 -10.87 -8.15
CA ALA A 225 11.52 -10.84 -9.37
C ALA A 225 11.95 -9.75 -10.35
N ALA A 226 12.39 -8.58 -9.84
CA ALA A 226 12.90 -7.50 -10.68
C ALA A 226 14.20 -7.91 -11.38
N PHE A 227 15.15 -8.48 -10.62
CA PHE A 227 16.40 -9.00 -11.16
C PHE A 227 16.18 -10.13 -12.18
N VAL A 228 15.38 -11.13 -11.84
CA VAL A 228 15.12 -12.28 -12.74
C VAL A 228 14.45 -11.84 -14.04
N LYS A 229 13.57 -10.84 -14.00
CA LYS A 229 12.92 -10.31 -15.21
C LYS A 229 13.94 -9.71 -16.19
N ASP A 230 14.88 -8.93 -15.68
CA ASP A 230 15.88 -8.22 -16.48
C ASP A 230 17.27 -8.17 -15.82
N PRO A 231 18.05 -9.27 -15.85
CA PRO A 231 19.37 -9.32 -15.23
C PRO A 231 20.38 -8.37 -15.87
N ALA A 232 20.12 -7.89 -17.09
CA ALA A 232 21.00 -6.96 -17.79
C ALA A 232 20.92 -5.53 -17.20
N ALA A 233 19.77 -5.17 -16.62
CA ALA A 233 19.57 -3.90 -15.92
C ALA A 233 20.25 -3.87 -14.54
N ASP A 234 20.57 -5.04 -13.97
CA ASP A 234 21.27 -5.18 -12.68
C ASP A 234 22.43 -6.18 -12.78
N PRO A 235 23.53 -5.82 -13.46
CA PRO A 235 24.66 -6.73 -13.65
C PRO A 235 25.23 -7.18 -12.32
N GLY A 236 25.24 -8.51 -12.10
CA GLY A 236 25.74 -9.10 -10.86
C GLY A 236 24.76 -9.06 -9.69
N GLY A 237 23.55 -8.51 -9.87
CA GLY A 237 22.50 -8.52 -8.85
C GLY A 237 22.73 -7.52 -7.71
N VAL A 238 23.54 -6.48 -7.93
CA VAL A 238 23.93 -5.50 -6.90
C VAL A 238 22.72 -4.70 -6.41
N ALA A 239 21.84 -4.26 -7.31
CA ALA A 239 20.64 -3.53 -6.95
C ALA A 239 19.64 -4.45 -6.22
N ARG A 240 19.52 -5.71 -6.63
CA ARG A 240 18.73 -6.72 -5.94
C ARG A 240 19.26 -7.00 -4.54
N ASP A 241 20.57 -7.17 -4.37
CA ASP A 241 21.20 -7.40 -3.07
C ASP A 241 20.98 -6.20 -2.13
N ALA A 242 21.14 -4.97 -2.66
CA ALA A 242 20.86 -3.75 -1.90
C ALA A 242 19.37 -3.62 -1.53
N CYS A 243 18.46 -3.99 -2.44
CA CYS A 243 17.01 -4.00 -2.20
C CYS A 243 16.62 -5.00 -1.10
N VAL A 244 17.21 -6.19 -1.11
CA VAL A 244 17.00 -7.20 -0.06
C VAL A 244 17.59 -6.70 1.27
N ALA A 245 18.82 -6.21 1.29
CA ALA A 245 19.45 -5.69 2.51
C ALA A 245 18.66 -4.53 3.14
N ALA A 246 18.12 -3.62 2.32
CA ALA A 246 17.25 -2.56 2.80
C ALA A 246 15.96 -3.10 3.42
N ALA A 247 15.35 -4.13 2.83
CA ALA A 247 14.16 -4.77 3.38
C ALA A 247 14.46 -5.48 4.72
N GLN A 248 15.63 -6.11 4.86
CA GLN A 248 16.07 -6.76 6.09
C GLN A 248 16.30 -5.73 7.21
N ALA A 249 16.90 -4.59 6.89
CA ALA A 249 17.11 -3.50 7.84
C ALA A 249 15.77 -2.86 8.28
N ASP A 250 14.85 -2.62 7.34
CA ASP A 250 13.50 -2.13 7.64
C ASP A 250 12.73 -3.11 8.53
N PHE A 251 12.82 -4.41 8.26
CA PHE A 251 12.26 -5.45 9.12
C PHE A 251 12.79 -5.35 10.55
N ALA A 252 14.12 -5.34 10.72
CA ALA A 252 14.72 -5.30 12.05
C ALA A 252 14.29 -4.04 12.82
N SER A 253 14.30 -2.88 12.16
CA SER A 253 13.86 -1.62 12.75
C SER A 253 12.39 -1.65 13.18
N ARG A 254 11.49 -2.19 12.35
CA ARG A 254 10.06 -2.27 12.66
C ARG A 254 9.76 -3.30 13.75
N TRP A 255 10.44 -4.44 13.71
CA TRP A 255 10.34 -5.49 14.71
C TRP A 255 10.78 -5.00 16.09
N ASP A 256 11.97 -4.40 16.17
CA ASP A 256 12.49 -3.84 17.42
C ASP A 256 11.69 -2.63 17.89
N GLY A 257 11.14 -1.85 16.96
CA GLY A 257 10.21 -0.76 17.25
C GLY A 257 8.92 -1.24 17.92
N ALA A 258 8.35 -2.36 17.46
CA ALA A 258 7.18 -2.97 18.11
C ALA A 258 7.50 -3.43 19.55
N ILE A 259 8.69 -4.02 19.77
CA ILE A 259 9.17 -4.40 21.11
C ILE A 259 9.29 -3.18 22.02
N ALA A 260 9.96 -2.13 21.56
CA ALA A 260 10.15 -0.92 22.33
C ALA A 260 8.82 -0.24 22.69
N ALA A 261 7.89 -0.14 21.73
CA ALA A 261 6.57 0.47 21.96
C ALA A 261 5.77 -0.26 23.05
N THR A 262 5.81 -1.58 23.07
CA THR A 262 5.12 -2.38 24.10
C THR A 262 5.81 -2.29 25.46
N GLN A 263 7.15 -2.23 25.50
CA GLN A 263 7.90 -1.99 26.73
C GLN A 263 7.62 -0.60 27.33
N ASP A 264 7.48 0.43 26.48
CA ASP A 264 7.09 1.77 26.91
C ASP A 264 5.66 1.81 27.47
N ALA A 265 4.78 0.90 27.01
CA ALA A 265 3.45 0.67 27.56
C ALA A 265 3.45 -0.15 28.88
N GLY A 266 4.61 -0.62 29.34
CA GLY A 266 4.77 -1.40 30.57
C GLY A 266 4.44 -2.89 30.43
N GLU A 267 4.28 -3.38 29.20
CA GLU A 267 4.02 -4.77 28.85
C GLU A 267 5.22 -5.38 28.10
N ALA A 268 5.14 -6.66 27.72
CA ALA A 268 6.16 -7.32 26.91
C ALA A 268 5.53 -7.97 25.68
N CYS A 269 6.26 -7.95 24.55
CA CYS A 269 5.88 -8.78 23.42
C CYS A 269 6.14 -10.25 23.75
N ALA A 270 5.29 -11.13 23.26
CA ALA A 270 5.50 -12.56 23.44
C ALA A 270 6.79 -13.08 22.74
N ASN A 271 7.32 -12.35 21.75
CA ASN A 271 8.67 -12.53 21.23
C ASN A 271 9.48 -11.23 21.38
N GLU A 272 10.50 -11.24 22.22
CA GLU A 272 11.44 -10.12 22.44
C GLU A 272 12.83 -10.37 21.82
N ASP A 273 12.99 -11.43 21.03
CA ASP A 273 14.24 -11.63 20.29
C ASP A 273 14.45 -10.44 19.35
N PRO A 274 15.68 -9.88 19.29
CA PRO A 274 15.97 -8.78 18.37
C PRO A 274 15.62 -9.16 16.94
N GLY A 275 15.13 -8.19 16.16
CA GLY A 275 14.76 -8.40 14.76
C GLY A 275 15.90 -8.98 13.94
N ALA A 276 17.15 -8.62 14.24
CA ALA A 276 18.35 -9.20 13.63
C ALA A 276 18.51 -10.73 13.86
N THR A 277 17.95 -11.27 14.94
CA THR A 277 17.93 -12.71 15.24
C THR A 277 16.80 -13.43 14.49
N VAL A 278 15.66 -12.76 14.31
CA VAL A 278 14.45 -13.34 13.67
C VAL A 278 14.51 -13.24 12.13
N GLU A 279 15.09 -12.16 11.62
CA GLU A 279 15.19 -11.83 10.18
C GLU A 279 15.66 -13.01 9.32
N PRO A 280 16.73 -13.76 9.67
CA PRO A 280 17.21 -14.84 8.82
C PRO A 280 16.16 -15.91 8.57
N GLY A 281 15.28 -16.19 9.54
CA GLY A 281 14.18 -17.15 9.38
C GLY A 281 13.17 -16.71 8.31
N VAL A 282 12.84 -15.41 8.29
CA VAL A 282 11.92 -14.81 7.31
C VAL A 282 12.54 -14.83 5.91
N SER A 283 13.79 -14.39 5.79
CA SER A 283 14.49 -14.36 4.51
C SER A 283 14.80 -15.74 3.95
N MET A 284 15.03 -16.74 4.81
CA MET A 284 15.25 -18.13 4.37
C MET A 284 14.04 -18.71 3.65
N ALA A 285 12.82 -18.43 4.11
CA ALA A 285 11.61 -18.91 3.45
C ALA A 285 11.41 -18.24 2.08
N ALA A 286 11.69 -16.94 1.96
CA ALA A 286 11.70 -16.25 0.67
C ALA A 286 12.76 -16.85 -0.27
N ALA A 287 13.97 -17.08 0.21
CA ALA A 287 15.04 -17.71 -0.58
C ALA A 287 14.72 -19.16 -0.99
N GLN A 288 14.00 -19.90 -0.16
CA GLN A 288 13.52 -21.25 -0.48
C GLN A 288 12.50 -21.20 -1.63
N LEU A 289 11.54 -20.28 -1.57
CA LEU A 289 10.59 -20.07 -2.69
C LEU A 289 11.30 -19.70 -3.98
N GLU A 290 12.34 -18.86 -3.92
CA GLU A 290 13.13 -18.51 -5.11
C GLU A 290 13.84 -19.74 -5.70
N THR A 291 14.40 -20.57 -4.83
CA THR A 291 15.06 -21.83 -5.22
C THR A 291 14.07 -22.79 -5.85
N ASP A 292 12.89 -22.95 -5.26
CA ASP A 292 11.88 -23.89 -5.72
C ASP A 292 11.16 -23.41 -6.99
N ILE A 293 10.93 -22.09 -7.14
CA ILE A 293 10.46 -21.50 -8.40
C ILE A 293 11.52 -21.69 -9.48
N GLY A 294 12.80 -21.66 -9.12
CA GLY A 294 13.93 -21.91 -10.01
C GLY A 294 14.34 -20.68 -10.83
N SER A 295 15.61 -20.67 -11.25
CA SER A 295 16.18 -19.61 -12.08
C SER A 295 15.75 -19.67 -13.54
N GLY A 296 15.28 -20.83 -14.00
CA GLY A 296 14.87 -21.05 -15.38
C GLY A 296 16.00 -20.87 -16.40
N ASN A 297 15.64 -20.67 -17.66
CA ASN A 297 16.56 -20.36 -18.74
C ASN A 297 16.85 -18.84 -18.77
N PRO A 298 18.05 -18.39 -18.37
CA PRO A 298 18.38 -16.96 -18.33
C PRO A 298 18.42 -16.34 -19.74
N ALA A 299 18.58 -17.13 -20.80
CA ALA A 299 18.57 -16.64 -22.17
C ALA A 299 17.16 -16.40 -22.73
N ASP A 300 16.12 -16.99 -22.13
CA ASP A 300 14.74 -16.91 -22.62
C ASP A 300 13.95 -15.78 -21.91
N PRO A 301 13.59 -14.69 -22.61
CA PRO A 301 12.81 -13.60 -22.01
C PRO A 301 11.42 -14.00 -21.53
N LEU A 302 10.79 -15.01 -22.13
CA LEU A 302 9.47 -15.48 -21.72
C LEU A 302 9.55 -16.28 -20.43
N ASP A 303 10.54 -17.15 -20.28
CA ASP A 303 10.78 -17.87 -19.02
C ASP A 303 11.15 -16.91 -17.89
N ARG A 304 12.06 -15.95 -18.12
CA ARG A 304 12.37 -14.90 -17.13
C ARG A 304 11.13 -14.15 -16.66
N ARG A 305 10.22 -13.80 -17.58
CA ARG A 305 8.94 -13.15 -17.25
C ARG A 305 8.02 -14.08 -16.46
N LEU A 306 8.00 -15.38 -16.76
CA LEU A 306 7.25 -16.37 -15.99
C LEU A 306 7.78 -16.45 -14.55
N ARG A 307 9.09 -16.67 -14.36
CA ARG A 307 9.71 -16.77 -13.02
C ARG A 307 9.47 -15.51 -12.19
N ALA A 308 9.69 -14.33 -12.78
CA ALA A 308 9.39 -13.06 -12.12
C ALA A 308 7.90 -12.92 -11.76
N ARG A 309 6.98 -13.41 -12.59
CA ARG A 309 5.54 -13.39 -12.30
C ARG A 309 5.17 -14.36 -11.18
N LEU A 310 5.78 -15.54 -11.12
CA LEU A 310 5.59 -16.50 -10.04
C LEU A 310 6.11 -15.94 -8.70
N MET A 311 7.30 -15.33 -8.68
CA MET A 311 7.84 -14.66 -7.50
C MET A 311 6.93 -13.52 -7.01
N LYS A 312 6.38 -12.70 -7.93
CA LYS A 312 5.39 -11.66 -7.56
C LYS A 312 4.10 -12.24 -6.98
N LYS A 313 3.63 -13.38 -7.47
CA LYS A 313 2.46 -14.08 -6.91
C LYS A 313 2.76 -14.65 -5.54
N ALA A 314 3.94 -15.23 -5.34
CA ALA A 314 4.41 -15.69 -4.03
C ALA A 314 4.54 -14.51 -3.04
N ALA A 315 4.99 -13.34 -3.50
CA ALA A 315 5.03 -12.12 -2.70
C ALA A 315 3.63 -11.66 -2.26
N THR A 316 2.63 -11.73 -3.14
CA THR A 316 1.23 -11.47 -2.79
C THR A 316 0.70 -12.51 -1.80
N PHE A 317 1.06 -13.78 -1.98
CA PHE A 317 0.67 -14.86 -1.07
C PHE A 317 1.24 -14.65 0.33
N CYS A 318 2.54 -14.34 0.46
CA CYS A 318 3.14 -13.94 1.74
C CYS A 318 2.35 -12.82 2.43
N GLY A 319 2.00 -11.76 1.70
CA GLY A 319 1.21 -10.66 2.26
C GLY A 319 -0.18 -11.10 2.76
N ALA A 320 -0.86 -11.98 2.03
CA ALA A 320 -2.18 -12.49 2.42
C ALA A 320 -2.12 -13.46 3.60
N ASP A 321 -1.11 -14.33 3.64
CA ASP A 321 -0.89 -15.30 4.71
C ASP A 321 -0.62 -14.59 6.05
N PHE A 322 0.33 -13.65 6.07
CA PHE A 322 0.58 -12.82 7.25
C PHE A 322 -0.60 -11.91 7.62
N ALA A 323 -1.46 -11.51 6.67
CA ALA A 323 -2.69 -10.79 6.98
C ALA A 323 -3.70 -11.67 7.73
N ALA A 324 -3.81 -12.96 7.36
CA ALA A 324 -4.65 -13.90 8.08
C ALA A 324 -4.17 -14.10 9.53
N TRP A 325 -2.86 -14.27 9.73
CA TRP A 325 -2.26 -14.36 11.06
C TRP A 325 -2.40 -13.10 11.90
N ARG A 326 -2.39 -11.90 11.28
CA ARG A 326 -2.69 -10.65 12.00
C ARG A 326 -4.14 -10.59 12.46
N ALA A 327 -5.09 -11.02 11.63
CA ALA A 327 -6.48 -11.09 12.02
C ALA A 327 -6.70 -12.05 13.19
N GLU A 328 -6.07 -13.23 13.15
CA GLU A 328 -6.09 -14.19 14.28
C GLU A 328 -5.49 -13.62 15.56
N ALA A 329 -4.40 -12.86 15.45
CA ALA A 329 -3.78 -12.24 16.62
C ALA A 329 -4.72 -11.22 17.29
N ILE A 330 -5.52 -10.50 16.49
CA ILE A 330 -6.50 -9.52 16.96
C ILE A 330 -7.69 -10.21 17.63
N GLU A 331 -8.27 -11.18 16.93
CA GLU A 331 -9.43 -11.93 17.38
C GLU A 331 -9.20 -13.40 17.05
N SER A 332 -9.02 -14.23 18.09
CA SER A 332 -8.75 -15.65 17.88
C SER A 332 -9.99 -16.36 17.34
N ASP A 333 -9.90 -16.81 16.10
CA ASP A 333 -10.90 -17.60 15.39
C ASP A 333 -10.18 -18.56 14.44
N ALA A 334 -9.85 -19.73 14.97
CA ALA A 334 -9.16 -20.78 14.23
C ALA A 334 -9.90 -21.22 12.95
N ALA A 335 -11.23 -21.06 12.87
CA ALA A 335 -11.99 -21.36 11.67
C ALA A 335 -11.80 -20.26 10.62
N ALA A 336 -11.88 -18.99 11.02
CA ALA A 336 -11.62 -17.86 10.14
C ALA A 336 -10.17 -17.84 9.64
N LEU A 337 -9.20 -18.17 10.50
CA LEU A 337 -7.80 -18.33 10.11
C LEU A 337 -7.65 -19.43 9.05
N ALA A 338 -8.21 -20.62 9.30
CA ALA A 338 -8.12 -21.74 8.37
C ALA A 338 -8.74 -21.41 7.01
N ASP A 339 -9.90 -20.73 7.00
CA ASP A 339 -10.56 -20.29 5.78
C ASP A 339 -9.74 -19.24 5.02
N ALA A 340 -9.14 -18.28 5.74
CA ALA A 340 -8.30 -17.23 5.16
C ALA A 340 -7.00 -17.80 4.56
N LEU A 341 -6.31 -18.69 5.27
CA LEU A 341 -5.11 -19.39 4.78
C LEU A 341 -5.44 -20.24 3.54
N ALA A 342 -6.51 -21.04 3.59
CA ALA A 342 -6.95 -21.84 2.46
C ALA A 342 -7.31 -20.97 1.25
N SER A 343 -7.98 -19.83 1.47
CA SER A 343 -8.31 -18.87 0.42
C SER A 343 -7.06 -18.27 -0.24
N ALA A 344 -6.08 -17.84 0.57
CA ALA A 344 -4.81 -17.29 0.10
C ALA A 344 -4.00 -18.32 -0.70
N ALA A 345 -3.89 -19.56 -0.19
CA ALA A 345 -3.22 -20.66 -0.87
C ALA A 345 -3.88 -21.02 -2.21
N ASN A 346 -5.22 -21.14 -2.22
CA ASN A 346 -5.99 -21.45 -3.44
C ASN A 346 -5.82 -20.35 -4.49
N ALA A 347 -5.87 -19.07 -4.08
CA ALA A 347 -5.65 -17.94 -4.98
C ALA A 347 -4.24 -17.92 -5.58
N PHE A 348 -3.23 -18.24 -4.77
CA PHE A 348 -1.86 -18.39 -5.23
C PHE A 348 -1.70 -19.52 -6.25
N VAL A 349 -2.14 -20.74 -5.90
CA VAL A 349 -2.01 -21.94 -6.76
C VAL A 349 -2.72 -21.71 -8.09
N ALA A 350 -4.00 -21.31 -8.07
CA ALA A 350 -4.77 -21.05 -9.29
C ALA A 350 -4.12 -19.95 -10.15
N GLY A 351 -3.61 -18.90 -9.50
CA GLY A 351 -2.92 -17.81 -10.17
C GLY A 351 -1.60 -18.22 -10.82
N ALA A 352 -0.82 -19.07 -10.14
CA ALA A 352 0.46 -19.57 -10.59
C ALA A 352 0.31 -20.61 -11.70
N ASP A 353 -0.60 -21.57 -11.55
CA ASP A 353 -0.93 -22.56 -12.59
C ASP A 353 -1.40 -21.88 -13.88
N LYS A 354 -2.24 -20.84 -13.77
CA LYS A 354 -2.65 -20.04 -14.92
C LYS A 354 -1.45 -19.35 -15.60
N ALA A 355 -0.48 -18.86 -14.83
CA ALA A 355 0.72 -18.23 -15.39
C ALA A 355 1.61 -19.26 -16.11
N ILE A 356 1.79 -20.44 -15.53
CA ILE A 356 2.54 -21.55 -16.12
C ILE A 356 1.87 -22.03 -17.41
N ALA A 357 0.54 -22.26 -17.38
CA ALA A 357 -0.21 -22.69 -18.55
C ALA A 357 -0.15 -21.66 -19.69
N SER A 358 -0.23 -20.36 -19.36
CA SER A 358 -0.07 -19.28 -20.36
C SER A 358 1.33 -19.29 -20.98
N ALA A 359 2.38 -19.46 -20.19
CA ALA A 359 3.74 -19.49 -20.70
C ALA A 359 4.02 -20.76 -21.52
N ALA A 360 3.43 -21.90 -21.13
CA ALA A 360 3.49 -23.14 -21.90
C ALA A 360 2.84 -23.00 -23.29
N ALA A 361 1.74 -22.24 -23.40
CA ALA A 361 1.14 -21.91 -24.69
C ALA A 361 2.09 -21.07 -25.58
N ASP A 362 2.98 -20.29 -24.96
CA ASP A 362 4.04 -19.53 -25.63
C ASP A 362 5.35 -20.33 -25.83
N GLY A 363 5.35 -21.64 -25.52
CA GLY A 363 6.48 -22.54 -25.73
C GLY A 363 7.49 -22.62 -24.59
N VAL A 364 7.22 -22.01 -23.44
CA VAL A 364 8.08 -22.08 -22.25
C VAL A 364 7.83 -23.38 -21.49
N VAL A 365 8.91 -24.10 -21.12
CA VAL A 365 8.85 -25.26 -20.24
C VAL A 365 9.23 -24.83 -18.83
N TYR A 366 8.27 -24.89 -17.90
CA TYR A 366 8.52 -24.65 -16.48
C TYR A 366 9.02 -25.95 -15.81
N ASP A 367 10.22 -25.89 -15.24
CA ASP A 367 10.92 -26.99 -14.58
C ASP A 367 11.04 -26.81 -13.06
N GLY A 368 10.44 -25.75 -12.50
CA GLY A 368 10.41 -25.50 -11.07
C GLY A 368 9.37 -26.36 -10.35
N ALA A 369 9.29 -26.20 -9.03
CA ALA A 369 8.33 -26.89 -8.19
C ALA A 369 6.90 -26.48 -8.54
N ALA A 370 5.97 -27.45 -8.43
CA ALA A 370 4.55 -27.19 -8.69
C ALA A 370 4.01 -26.15 -7.69
N PRO A 371 3.11 -25.24 -8.10
CA PRO A 371 2.64 -24.19 -7.18
C PRO A 371 2.06 -24.70 -5.86
N ALA A 372 1.36 -25.83 -5.88
CA ALA A 372 0.82 -26.45 -4.66
C ALA A 372 1.91 -26.89 -3.66
N THR A 373 3.12 -27.21 -4.10
CA THR A 373 4.23 -27.60 -3.20
C THR A 373 4.96 -26.40 -2.62
N LEU A 374 4.71 -25.19 -3.13
CA LEU A 374 5.28 -23.95 -2.60
C LEU A 374 4.46 -23.40 -1.41
N VAL A 375 3.19 -23.77 -1.29
CA VAL A 375 2.28 -23.33 -0.23
C VAL A 375 2.86 -23.61 1.17
N PRO A 376 3.32 -24.84 1.49
CA PRO A 376 3.84 -25.13 2.82
C PRO A 376 5.09 -24.33 3.21
N VAL A 377 5.83 -23.77 2.26
CA VAL A 377 7.03 -22.95 2.55
C VAL A 377 6.63 -21.63 3.20
N VAL A 378 5.56 -21.00 2.71
CA VAL A 378 5.02 -19.75 3.28
C VAL A 378 4.26 -20.03 4.57
N GLU A 379 3.41 -21.06 4.57
CA GLU A 379 2.65 -21.42 5.77
C GLU A 379 3.60 -21.82 6.91
N ALA A 380 4.70 -22.55 6.66
CA ALA A 380 5.66 -22.89 7.70
C ALA A 380 6.36 -21.66 8.30
N LEU A 381 6.65 -20.64 7.48
CA LEU A 381 7.21 -19.38 7.95
C LEU A 381 6.22 -18.69 8.89
N ALA A 382 4.99 -18.48 8.41
CA ALA A 382 3.99 -17.74 9.14
C ALA A 382 3.51 -18.51 10.38
N ASN A 383 3.44 -19.85 10.33
CA ASN A 383 3.19 -20.72 11.48
C ASN A 383 4.33 -20.69 12.49
N GLY A 384 5.59 -20.66 12.03
CA GLY A 384 6.76 -20.64 12.91
C GLY A 384 6.84 -19.34 13.71
N LEU A 385 6.52 -18.22 13.05
CA LEU A 385 6.35 -16.94 13.75
C LEU A 385 5.04 -16.94 14.53
N GLY A 386 3.97 -17.47 13.94
CA GLY A 386 2.56 -17.60 14.35
C GLY A 386 2.31 -18.34 15.66
N ALA A 387 3.04 -19.42 15.89
CA ALA A 387 2.91 -20.32 17.03
C ALA A 387 3.98 -20.12 18.12
N ALA A 388 4.97 -19.24 17.91
CA ALA A 388 5.95 -18.88 18.94
C ALA A 388 5.34 -18.15 20.15
N THR A 389 4.03 -17.97 20.16
CA THR A 389 3.24 -17.30 21.20
C THR A 389 1.93 -18.08 21.42
N GLY A 390 2.02 -19.36 21.74
CA GLY A 390 1.02 -19.98 22.60
C GLY A 390 1.42 -19.72 24.06
N PRO A 391 0.47 -19.55 25.00
CA PRO A 391 0.80 -19.36 26.41
C PRO A 391 1.69 -20.46 26.99
#